data_AF-A0A7G3FM15-F1
#
_entry.id   AF-A0A7G3FM15-F1
#
_cell.length_a   1.000
_cell.length_b   1.000
_cell.length_c   1.000
_cell.angle_alpha   90.00
_cell.angle_beta   90.00
_cell.angle_gamma   90.00
#
_symmetry.space_group_name_H-M   'P 1'
#
loop_
_entity.id
_entity.type
_entity.pdbx_description
1 polymer ?
#
loop_
_entity_poly.entity_id
_entity_poly.type
_entity_poly.pdbx_seq_one_letter_code
_entity_poly.pdbx_strand_id
1 'polypeptide(L)'
;MTKRAFLLLFLLLGSLGCSENDLEIIEVEATVQDVRDVPGFEDCAWLLLFNGQQYKPSYLPPSYQEDGLQVRAKVELLTETASCNSSLELLRIEQIALAN
;
A
#
# COMPACT_ATOMS: atom_id res chain seq x y z
N MET A 1 41.90 25.15 32.85
CA MET A 1 40.55 24.58 32.97
C MET A 1 39.90 24.52 31.59
N THR A 2 40.25 23.54 30.74
CA THR A 2 39.81 23.54 29.33
C THR A 2 39.85 22.13 28.73
N LYS A 3 39.27 21.13 29.43
CA LYS A 3 39.14 19.76 28.87
C LYS A 3 37.74 19.15 29.01
N ARG A 4 36.78 19.86 29.62
CA ARG A 4 35.42 19.34 29.85
C ARG A 4 34.38 19.79 28.83
N ALA A 5 34.71 20.74 27.96
CA ALA A 5 33.77 21.26 26.97
C ALA A 5 33.62 20.36 25.73
N PHE A 6 34.60 19.49 25.44
CA PHE A 6 34.60 18.72 24.19
C PHE A 6 33.73 17.45 24.23
N LEU A 7 33.40 16.94 25.42
CA LEU A 7 32.61 15.72 25.59
C LEU A 7 31.09 15.95 25.49
N LEU A 8 30.62 17.19 25.65
CA LEU A 8 29.19 17.52 25.54
C LEU A 8 28.73 17.70 24.09
N LEU A 9 29.66 17.91 23.15
CA LEU A 9 29.32 18.14 21.74
C LEU A 9 28.98 16.84 20.99
N PHE A 10 29.58 15.71 21.38
CA PHE A 10 29.34 14.41 20.74
C PHE A 10 27.99 13.76 21.15
N LEU A 11 27.42 14.17 22.29
CA LEU A 11 26.14 13.61 22.77
C LEU A 11 24.91 14.20 22.06
N LEU A 12 25.07 15.33 21.36
CA LEU A 12 23.99 16.04 20.67
C LEU A 12 23.82 15.62 19.20
N LEU A 13 24.77 14.87 18.61
CA LEU A 13 24.68 14.40 17.22
C LEU A 13 24.02 13.02 17.06
N GLY A 14 23.66 12.34 18.15
CA GLY A 14 23.09 10.99 18.12
C GLY A 14 21.57 10.90 17.96
N SER A 15 20.84 12.02 17.92
CA SER A 15 19.37 12.03 17.89
C SER A 15 18.76 12.33 16.52
N LEU A 16 19.54 12.27 15.44
CA LEU A 16 18.99 12.07 14.10
C LEU A 16 18.59 10.59 13.97
N GLY A 17 17.64 10.16 14.80
CA GLY A 17 16.94 8.91 14.58
C GLY A 17 16.21 9.04 13.26
N CYS A 18 16.50 8.13 12.32
CA CYS A 18 15.64 7.92 11.17
C CYS A 18 14.21 7.77 11.71
N SER A 19 13.31 8.66 11.27
CA SER A 19 11.89 8.38 11.34
C SER A 19 11.70 7.10 10.54
N GLU A 20 11.55 5.96 11.22
CA GLU A 20 10.96 4.77 10.63
C GLU A 20 9.56 5.21 10.20
N ASN A 21 9.43 5.64 8.94
CA ASN A 21 8.12 5.65 8.31
C ASN A 21 7.77 4.18 8.19
N ASP A 22 7.13 3.65 9.24
CA ASP A 22 6.59 2.30 9.27
C ASP A 22 5.51 2.24 8.18
N LEU A 23 5.92 1.85 6.97
CA LEU A 23 5.01 1.53 5.89
C LEU A 23 4.26 0.27 6.34
N GLU A 24 3.01 0.45 6.73
CA GLU A 24 2.19 -0.63 7.30
C GLU A 24 1.85 -1.64 6.20
N ILE A 25 2.58 -2.75 6.19
CA ILE A 25 2.29 -3.90 5.32
C ILE A 25 1.33 -4.82 6.07
N ILE A 26 0.11 -4.94 5.56
CA ILE A 26 -0.94 -5.81 6.11
C ILE A 26 -1.18 -7.02 5.20
N GLU A 27 -1.56 -8.15 5.80
CA GLU A 27 -2.04 -9.31 5.04
C GLU A 27 -3.57 -9.29 4.99
N VAL A 28 -4.14 -9.42 3.78
CA VAL A 28 -5.57 -9.36 3.53
C VAL A 28 -6.04 -10.50 2.65
N GLU A 29 -7.28 -10.94 2.85
CA GLU A 29 -8.02 -11.77 1.89
C GLU A 29 -8.94 -10.84 1.09
N ALA A 30 -8.80 -10.86 -0.23
CA ALA A 30 -9.47 -9.94 -1.14
C ALA A 30 -10.09 -10.66 -2.34
N THR A 31 -11.13 -10.06 -2.88
CA THR A 31 -11.73 -10.45 -4.16
C THR A 31 -11.29 -9.49 -5.25
N VAL A 32 -10.75 -10.02 -6.35
CA VAL A 32 -10.45 -9.23 -7.56
C VAL A 32 -11.76 -8.86 -8.23
N GLN A 33 -11.89 -7.59 -8.64
CA GLN A 33 -13.06 -7.09 -9.37
C GLN A 33 -12.66 -6.44 -10.69
N ASP A 34 -13.31 -6.82 -11.78
CA ASP A 34 -13.28 -6.10 -13.05
C ASP A 34 -14.35 -5.00 -13.04
N VAL A 35 -13.93 -3.74 -13.06
CA VAL A 35 -14.82 -2.58 -12.99
C VAL A 35 -14.85 -1.77 -14.28
N ARG A 36 -14.30 -2.29 -15.39
CA ARG A 36 -14.29 -1.58 -16.69
C ARG A 36 -15.67 -1.20 -17.19
N ASP A 37 -16.66 -2.04 -16.89
CA ASP A 37 -18.05 -1.84 -17.32
C ASP A 37 -18.92 -1.17 -16.24
N VAL A 38 -18.32 -0.73 -15.11
CA VAL A 38 -19.03 -0.06 -14.02
C VAL A 38 -18.98 1.46 -14.22
N PRO A 39 -20.14 2.15 -14.30
CA PRO A 39 -20.17 3.60 -14.42
C PRO A 39 -19.41 4.31 -13.30
N GLY A 40 -18.48 5.19 -13.65
CA GLY A 40 -17.62 5.92 -12.71
C GLY A 40 -16.31 5.20 -12.31
N PHE A 41 -16.01 4.05 -12.91
CA PHE A 41 -14.77 3.29 -12.70
C PHE A 41 -14.12 2.80 -14.00
N GLU A 42 -14.55 3.33 -15.15
CA GLU A 42 -14.18 2.86 -16.48
C GLU A 42 -12.64 2.85 -16.68
N ASP A 43 -11.94 3.80 -16.06
CA ASP A 43 -10.49 3.96 -16.14
C ASP A 43 -9.70 3.16 -15.09
N CYS A 44 -10.38 2.46 -14.17
CA CYS A 44 -9.75 1.77 -13.05
C CYS A 44 -9.40 0.31 -13.34
N ALA A 45 -10.05 -0.32 -14.31
CA ALA A 45 -9.88 -1.71 -14.69
C ALA A 45 -10.05 -2.73 -13.55
N TRP A 46 -8.97 -3.04 -12.82
CA TRP A 46 -8.94 -4.04 -11.76
C TRP A 46 -8.83 -3.40 -10.38
N LEU A 47 -9.70 -3.84 -9.46
CA LEU A 47 -9.71 -3.45 -8.05
C LEU A 47 -9.57 -4.67 -7.14
N LEU A 48 -9.16 -4.43 -5.89
CA LEU A 48 -9.25 -5.41 -4.81
C LEU A 48 -10.34 -4.98 -3.83
N LEU A 49 -11.30 -5.87 -3.58
CA LEU A 49 -12.33 -5.71 -2.56
C LEU A 49 -11.98 -6.53 -1.33
N PHE A 50 -11.75 -5.86 -0.21
CA PHE A 50 -11.61 -6.50 1.10
C PHE A 50 -12.15 -5.58 2.20
N ASN A 51 -12.60 -6.16 3.31
CA ASN A 51 -13.25 -5.41 4.41
C ASN A 51 -14.42 -4.49 3.97
N GLY A 52 -15.07 -4.81 2.84
CA GLY A 52 -16.17 -4.01 2.29
C GLY A 52 -15.74 -2.74 1.55
N GLN A 53 -14.44 -2.51 1.35
CA GLN A 53 -13.89 -1.36 0.64
C GLN A 53 -13.11 -1.79 -0.60
N GLN A 54 -13.23 -0.98 -1.66
CA GLN A 54 -12.49 -1.16 -2.91
C GLN A 54 -11.19 -0.37 -2.86
N TYR A 55 -10.10 -1.01 -3.27
CA TYR A 55 -8.79 -0.42 -3.35
C TYR A 55 -8.24 -0.58 -4.75
N LYS A 56 -7.52 0.44 -5.21
CA LYS A 56 -6.82 0.37 -6.50
C LYS A 56 -5.41 -0.17 -6.28
N PRO A 57 -5.07 -1.37 -6.78
CA PRO A 57 -3.68 -1.79 -6.83
C PRO A 57 -2.91 -0.95 -7.86
N SER A 58 -1.70 -0.54 -7.50
CA SER A 58 -0.76 0.11 -8.42
C SER A 58 -0.39 -0.79 -9.60
N TYR A 59 -0.39 -2.10 -9.37
CA TYR A 59 -0.26 -3.14 -10.37
C TYR A 59 -0.89 -4.45 -9.89
N LEU A 60 -1.66 -5.12 -10.76
CA LEU A 60 -2.16 -6.48 -10.54
C LEU A 60 -1.60 -7.39 -11.66
N PRO A 61 -0.86 -8.46 -11.33
CA PRO A 61 -0.28 -9.33 -12.36
C PRO A 61 -1.36 -9.98 -13.24
N PRO A 62 -1.12 -10.18 -14.55
CA PRO A 62 -2.12 -10.75 -15.47
C PRO A 62 -2.68 -12.11 -15.04
N SER A 63 -1.91 -12.93 -14.32
CA SER A 63 -2.38 -14.23 -13.79
C SER A 63 -3.46 -14.10 -12.71
N TYR A 64 -3.66 -12.91 -12.14
CA TYR A 64 -4.68 -12.61 -11.14
C TYR A 64 -5.76 -11.66 -11.67
N GLN A 65 -5.74 -11.32 -12.96
CA GLN A 65 -6.73 -10.45 -13.62
C GLN A 65 -7.95 -11.26 -14.05
N GLU A 66 -8.66 -11.80 -13.07
CA GLU A 66 -9.89 -12.57 -13.27
C GLU A 66 -10.95 -12.06 -12.29
N ASP A 67 -12.12 -11.70 -12.81
CA ASP A 67 -13.21 -11.19 -11.98
C ASP A 67 -13.71 -12.25 -11.00
N GLY A 68 -13.89 -11.85 -9.74
CA GLY A 68 -14.30 -12.75 -8.65
C GLY A 68 -13.19 -13.62 -8.07
N LEU A 69 -11.94 -13.51 -8.56
CA LEU A 69 -10.82 -14.31 -8.05
C LEU A 69 -10.52 -13.97 -6.59
N GLN A 70 -10.48 -14.99 -5.73
CA GLN A 70 -10.12 -14.85 -4.32
C GLN A 70 -8.60 -14.96 -4.15
N VAL A 71 -8.00 -13.96 -3.51
CA VAL A 71 -6.55 -13.87 -3.32
C VAL A 71 -6.22 -13.53 -1.88
N ARG A 72 -5.07 -14.04 -1.41
CA ARG A 72 -4.40 -13.55 -0.20
C ARG A 72 -3.24 -12.67 -0.63
N ALA A 73 -3.20 -11.44 -0.14
CA ALA A 73 -2.18 -10.47 -0.51
C ALA A 73 -1.56 -9.80 0.71
N LYS A 74 -0.26 -9.54 0.64
CA LYS A 74 0.41 -8.58 1.51
C LYS A 74 0.45 -7.25 0.78
N VAL A 75 -0.17 -6.24 1.38
CA VAL A 75 -0.38 -4.94 0.76
C VAL A 75 0.13 -3.83 1.65
N GLU A 76 0.65 -2.79 1.02
CA GLU A 76 0.98 -1.52 1.63
C GLU A 76 -0.04 -0.49 1.15
N LEU A 77 -0.71 0.20 2.09
CA LEU A 77 -1.57 1.32 1.75
C LEU A 77 -0.71 2.55 1.47
N LEU A 78 -0.91 3.15 0.29
CA LEU A 78 -0.16 4.33 -0.12
C LEU A 78 -0.88 5.60 0.32
N THR A 79 -0.12 6.67 0.52
CA THR A 79 -0.69 7.97 0.90
C THR A 79 -1.36 8.68 -0.27
N GLU A 80 -1.02 8.29 -1.49
CA GLU A 80 -1.65 8.75 -2.71
C GLU A 80 -3.00 8.07 -2.95
N THR A 81 -3.86 8.74 -3.71
CA THR A 81 -5.09 8.16 -4.24
C THR A 81 -4.96 7.92 -5.75
N ALA A 82 -5.64 6.90 -6.24
CA ALA A 82 -5.82 6.71 -7.67
C ALA A 82 -7.03 7.53 -8.15
N SER A 83 -6.87 8.17 -9.31
CA SER A 83 -7.97 8.86 -9.99
C SER A 83 -8.43 8.01 -11.17
N CYS A 84 -9.65 7.49 -11.07
CA CYS A 84 -10.30 6.66 -12.09
C CYS A 84 -11.75 7.13 -12.30
N ASN A 85 -11.97 8.42 -12.57
CA ASN A 85 -13.28 9.11 -12.48
C ASN A 85 -13.88 9.15 -11.07
N SER A 86 -13.40 8.31 -10.16
CA SER A 86 -13.57 8.34 -8.72
C SER A 86 -12.19 8.39 -8.03
N SER A 87 -12.15 8.88 -6.79
CA SER A 87 -10.94 8.84 -5.96
C SER A 87 -10.95 7.57 -5.13
N LEU A 88 -9.99 6.68 -5.36
CA LEU A 88 -9.82 5.44 -4.61
C LEU A 88 -8.50 5.45 -3.85
N GLU A 89 -8.48 4.79 -2.70
CA GLU A 89 -7.23 4.51 -2.00
C GLU A 89 -6.34 3.60 -2.87
N LEU A 90 -5.08 4.00 -2.99
CA LEU A 90 -4.07 3.26 -3.75
C LEU A 90 -3.33 2.32 -2.81
N LEU A 91 -3.06 1.11 -3.29
CA LEU A 91 -2.20 0.16 -2.57
C LEU A 91 -1.12 -0.39 -3.47
N ARG A 92 -0.03 -0.87 -2.85
CA ARG A 92 1.02 -1.65 -3.49
C ARG A 92 0.93 -3.09 -3.00
N ILE A 93 0.96 -4.02 -3.94
CA ILE A 93 0.98 -5.46 -3.64
C ILE A 93 2.44 -5.88 -3.49
N GLU A 94 2.83 -6.31 -2.30
CA GLU A 94 4.16 -6.87 -2.03
C GLU A 94 4.22 -8.37 -2.33
N GLN A 95 3.15 -9.09 -1.99
CA GLN A 95 2.99 -10.52 -2.26
C GLN A 95 1.53 -10.83 -2.57
N ILE A 96 1.28 -11.77 -3.48
CA ILE A 96 -0.07 -12.22 -3.82
C ILE A 96 -0.06 -13.72 -4.14
N ALA A 97 -1.07 -14.42 -3.64
CA ALA A 97 -1.33 -15.83 -3.89
C ALA A 97 -2.85 -16.08 -3.97
N LEU A 98 -3.25 -17.23 -4.52
CA LEU A 98 -4.64 -17.67 -4.45
C LEU A 98 -5.05 -17.92 -3.00
N ALA A 99 -6.26 -17.49 -2.63
CA ALA A 99 -6.86 -17.85 -1.35
C ALA A 99 -7.44 -19.26 -1.49
N ASN A 100 -6.75 -20.25 -0.89
CA ASN A 100 -7.17 -21.65 -0.84
C ASN A 100 -7.90 -21.97 0.46
#